data_AF-A0A350UN39-F1
#
_entry.id   AF-A0A350UN39-F1
#
_cell.length_a   1.000
_cell.length_b   1.000
_cell.length_c   1.000
_cell.angle_alpha   90.00
_cell.angle_beta   90.00
_cell.angle_gamma   90.00
#
_symmetry.space_group_name_H-M   'P 1'
#
loop_
_entity.id
_entity.type
_entity.pdbx_description
1 polymer ?
#
loop_
_entity_poly.entity_id
_entity_poly.type
_entity_poly.pdbx_seq_one_letter_code
_entity_poly.pdbx_strand_id
1 'polypeptide(L)'
;MSRRVQVIIDEPFALRVVIPAAKSPVVIFGRIGFLTLWAWVWVTVSGQLEDWWRLAVALTAWSVVSLLALSSLLWHLRGAEIVDLREGELRLIRIGGGWTQQRVYPLAEVRHWRG
;
A
#
# COMPACT_ATOMS: atom_id res chain seq x y z
N MET A 1 15.88 0.43 -13.02
CA MET A 1 15.75 -0.89 -12.35
C MET A 1 14.77 -1.73 -13.13
N SER A 2 15.21 -2.86 -13.71
CA SER A 2 14.36 -3.77 -14.48
C SER A 2 13.37 -4.49 -13.54
N ARG A 3 12.06 -4.36 -13.78
CA ARG A 3 11.01 -5.05 -13.00
C ARG A 3 11.04 -6.53 -13.40
N ARG A 4 11.51 -7.42 -12.53
CA ARG A 4 11.37 -8.87 -12.74
C ARG A 4 9.91 -9.24 -12.51
N VAL A 5 9.17 -9.39 -13.60
CA VAL A 5 7.83 -9.99 -13.61
C VAL A 5 8.03 -11.49 -13.47
N GLN A 6 7.46 -12.10 -12.43
CA GLN A 6 7.48 -13.54 -12.26
C GLN A 6 6.18 -14.11 -12.82
N VAL A 7 6.29 -14.95 -13.84
CA VAL A 7 5.17 -15.70 -14.42
C VAL A 7 5.25 -17.12 -13.87
N ILE A 8 4.20 -17.55 -13.18
CA ILE A 8 4.05 -18.91 -12.68
C ILE A 8 2.91 -19.55 -13.47
N ILE A 9 3.21 -20.66 -14.15
CA ILE A 9 2.24 -21.46 -14.90
C ILE A 9 2.07 -22.74 -14.09
N ASP A 10 1.09 -22.77 -13.19
CA ASP A 10 0.88 -23.90 -12.29
C ASP A 10 0.06 -25.04 -12.96
N GLU A 11 -0.75 -24.74 -13.99
CA GLU A 11 -1.60 -25.69 -14.73
C GLU A 11 -1.85 -25.21 -16.18
N PRO A 12 -2.27 -26.08 -17.14
CA PRO A 12 -2.47 -25.69 -18.54
C PRO A 12 -3.48 -24.56 -18.79
N PHE A 13 -4.27 -24.17 -17.78
CA PHE A 13 -5.29 -23.11 -17.86
C PHE A 13 -5.20 -22.06 -16.75
N ALA A 14 -4.07 -22.02 -16.02
CA ALA A 14 -3.85 -21.05 -14.94
C ALA A 14 -2.60 -20.21 -15.21
N LEU A 15 -2.78 -18.88 -15.32
CA LEU A 15 -1.68 -17.93 -15.47
C LEU A 15 -1.64 -17.01 -14.26
N ARG A 16 -0.55 -17.08 -13.49
CA ARG A 16 -0.30 -16.16 -12.39
C ARG A 16 0.88 -15.25 -12.72
N VAL A 17 0.61 -13.96 -12.82
CA VAL A 17 1.61 -12.91 -13.02
C VAL A 17 1.77 -12.13 -11.73
N VAL A 18 2.96 -12.19 -11.15
CA VAL A 18 3.31 -11.39 -9.97
C VAL A 18 4.11 -10.18 -10.41
N ILE A 19 3.52 -9.00 -10.24
CA ILE A 19 4.12 -7.71 -10.52
C ILE A 19 4.53 -7.09 -9.18
N PRO A 20 5.83 -7.04 -8.85
CA PRO A 20 6.26 -6.33 -7.65
C PRO A 20 5.89 -4.85 -7.77
N ALA A 21 5.27 -4.28 -6.73
CA ALA A 21 4.87 -2.88 -6.74
C ALA A 21 6.09 -1.98 -6.99
N ALA A 22 5.90 -0.84 -7.68
CA ALA A 22 6.98 0.10 -7.95
C ALA A 22 7.56 0.65 -6.63
N LYS A 23 8.73 0.15 -6.23
CA LYS A 23 9.39 0.49 -4.97
C LYS A 23 10.20 1.78 -5.14
N SER A 24 9.56 2.94 -5.02
CA SER A 24 10.29 4.22 -4.95
C SER A 24 10.54 4.60 -3.49
N PRO A 25 11.78 4.45 -2.96
CA PRO A 25 12.09 4.84 -1.59
C PRO A 25 11.85 6.33 -1.36
N VAL A 26 12.08 7.17 -2.37
CA VAL A 26 11.86 8.63 -2.31
C VAL A 26 10.41 8.97 -1.96
N VAL A 27 9.44 8.27 -2.56
CA VAL A 27 8.01 8.53 -2.30
C VAL A 27 7.64 8.14 -0.87
N ILE A 28 8.20 7.06 -0.35
CA ILE A 28 7.88 6.56 1.00
C ILE A 28 8.54 7.43 2.07
N PHE A 29 9.84 7.71 1.94
CA PHE A 29 10.55 8.59 2.88
C PHE A 29 10.00 10.01 2.83
N GLY A 30 9.64 10.52 1.65
CA GLY A 30 8.96 11.81 1.51
C GLY A 30 7.61 11.85 2.25
N ARG A 31 6.80 10.79 2.11
CA ARG A 31 5.52 10.69 2.84
C ARG A 31 5.71 10.60 4.35
N ILE A 32 6.70 9.83 4.82
CA ILE A 32 7.03 9.72 6.25
C ILE A 32 7.47 11.09 6.78
N GLY A 33 8.41 11.77 6.11
CA GLY A 33 8.87 13.09 6.51
C GLY A 33 7.75 14.13 6.58
N PHE A 34 6.84 14.13 5.59
CA PHE A 34 5.65 14.98 5.60
C PHE A 34 4.73 14.70 6.80
N LEU A 35 4.45 13.43 7.09
CA LEU A 35 3.60 13.02 8.22
C LEU A 35 4.23 13.42 9.56
N THR A 36 5.54 13.23 9.71
CA THR A 36 6.30 13.67 10.89
C THR A 36 6.21 15.18 11.09
N LEU A 37 6.39 15.97 10.01
CA LEU A 37 6.26 17.43 10.07
C LEU A 37 4.83 17.83 10.46
N TRP A 38 3.81 17.18 9.90
CA TRP A 38 2.41 17.43 10.22
C TRP A 38 2.08 17.18 11.69
N ALA A 39 2.55 16.06 12.27
CA ALA A 39 2.35 15.78 13.69
C ALA A 39 3.10 16.77 14.59
N TRP A 40 4.32 17.16 14.21
CA TRP A 40 5.09 18.17 14.94
C TRP A 40 4.36 19.52 14.99
N VAL A 41 3.80 19.99 13.86
CA VAL A 41 2.99 21.21 13.82
C VAL A 41 1.78 21.10 14.75
N TRP A 42 1.04 20.00 14.70
CA TRP A 42 -0.13 19.78 15.59
C TRP A 42 0.22 19.79 17.08
N VAL A 43 1.35 19.16 17.45
CA VAL A 43 1.84 19.17 18.83
C VAL A 43 2.26 20.57 19.27
N THR A 44 2.86 21.35 18.38
CA THR A 44 3.32 22.71 18.68
C THR A 44 2.15 23.68 18.82
N VAL A 45 1.17 23.60 17.92
CA VAL A 45 -0.04 24.46 17.93
C VAL A 45 -0.94 24.13 19.12
N SER A 46 -0.96 22.89 19.59
CA SER A 46 -1.72 22.48 20.78
C SER A 46 -1.08 22.91 22.12
N GLY A 47 0.01 23.67 22.09
CA GLY A 47 0.67 24.24 23.28
C GLY A 47 -0.19 25.18 24.12
N GLN A 48 -1.34 25.62 23.60
CA GLN A 48 -2.32 26.45 24.34
C GLN A 48 -3.36 25.62 25.11
N LEU A 49 -3.36 24.30 24.98
CA LEU A 49 -4.25 23.39 25.72
C LEU A 49 -3.69 23.08 27.11
N GLU A 50 -4.57 22.68 28.02
CA GLU A 50 -4.18 22.09 29.30
C GLU A 50 -3.26 20.87 29.08
N ASP A 51 -2.32 20.63 30.00
CA ASP A 51 -1.25 19.65 29.82
C ASP A 51 -1.75 18.23 29.51
N TRP A 52 -2.88 17.82 30.10
CA TRP A 52 -3.49 16.52 29.83
C TRP A 52 -4.04 16.39 28.40
N TRP A 53 -4.70 17.44 27.91
CA TRP A 53 -5.21 17.50 26.53
C TRP A 53 -4.08 17.58 25.52
N ARG A 54 -3.02 18.36 25.81
CA ARG A 54 -1.82 18.42 24.97
C ARG A 54 -1.17 17.04 24.85
N LEU A 55 -1.07 16.30 25.96
CA LEU A 55 -0.51 14.95 25.98
C LEU A 55 -1.37 13.96 25.16
N ALA A 56 -2.70 14.02 25.30
CA ALA A 56 -3.62 13.20 24.51
C ALA A 56 -3.52 13.49 23.00
N VAL A 57 -3.46 14.77 22.60
CA VAL A 57 -3.29 15.18 21.20
C VAL A 57 -1.95 14.70 20.65
N ALA A 58 -0.86 14.86 21.42
CA ALA A 58 0.46 14.40 21.01
C ALA A 58 0.49 12.88 20.80
N LEU A 59 -0.01 12.11 21.77
CA LEU A 59 -0.07 10.65 21.65
C LEU A 59 -0.90 10.21 20.45
N THR A 60 -2.04 10.86 20.20
CA THR A 60 -2.91 10.54 19.06
C THR A 60 -2.24 10.85 17.73
N ALA A 61 -1.66 12.05 17.58
CA ALA A 61 -0.98 12.47 16.36
C ALA A 61 0.21 11.55 16.04
N TRP A 62 1.06 11.25 17.02
CA TRP A 62 2.20 10.35 16.82
C TRP A 62 1.79 8.90 16.57
N SER A 63 0.70 8.42 17.17
CA SER A 63 0.16 7.08 16.89
C SER A 63 -0.34 6.96 15.45
N VAL A 64 -1.08 7.97 14.96
CA VAL A 64 -1.56 8.01 13.57
C VAL A 64 -0.38 8.05 12.59
N VAL A 65 0.62 8.90 12.84
CA VAL A 65 1.83 8.95 12.01
C VAL A 65 2.56 7.60 12.00
N SER A 66 2.70 6.96 13.16
CA SER A 66 3.37 5.66 13.28
C SER A 66 2.63 4.57 12.49
N LEU A 67 1.30 4.52 12.57
CA LEU A 67 0.47 3.59 11.79
C LEU A 67 0.60 3.81 10.28
N LEU A 68 0.57 5.06 9.83
CA LEU A 68 0.67 5.41 8.41
C LEU A 68 2.09 5.18 7.87
N ALA A 69 3.12 5.45 8.66
CA ALA A 69 4.51 5.14 8.34
C ALA A 69 4.72 3.63 8.24
N LEU A 70 4.20 2.86 9.21
CA LEU A 70 4.25 1.40 9.21
C LEU A 70 3.53 0.81 8.00
N SER A 71 2.33 1.31 7.67
CA SER A 71 1.61 0.89 6.46
C SER A 71 2.40 1.20 5.19
N SER A 72 3.00 2.39 5.10
CA SER A 72 3.85 2.75 3.96
C SER A 72 5.09 1.86 3.84
N LEU A 73 5.71 1.49 4.97
CA LEU A 73 6.85 0.57 5.01
C LEU A 73 6.44 -0.85 4.64
N LEU A 74 5.31 -1.36 5.15
CA LEU A 74 4.77 -2.66 4.77
C LEU A 74 4.45 -2.73 3.28
N TRP A 75 3.94 -1.64 2.71
CA TRP A 75 3.77 -1.52 1.26
C TRP A 75 5.11 -1.55 0.52
N HIS A 76 6.15 -0.88 1.02
CA HIS A 76 7.48 -0.94 0.41
C HIS A 76 8.09 -2.35 0.40
N LEU A 77 8.01 -3.02 1.55
CA LEU A 77 8.66 -4.31 1.77
C LEU A 77 7.89 -5.43 1.07
N ARG A 78 6.55 -5.46 1.25
CA ARG A 78 5.67 -6.57 0.87
C ARG A 78 4.64 -6.21 -0.22
N GLY A 79 4.70 -5.00 -0.76
CA GLY A 79 3.82 -4.52 -1.83
C GLY A 79 3.95 -5.37 -3.09
N ALA A 80 2.87 -6.04 -3.47
CA ALA A 80 2.80 -6.81 -4.71
C ALA A 80 1.40 -6.69 -5.32
N GLU A 81 1.37 -6.67 -6.64
CA GLU A 81 0.14 -6.86 -7.42
C GLU A 81 0.23 -8.23 -8.08
N ILE A 82 -0.74 -9.08 -7.81
CA ILE A 82 -0.85 -10.41 -8.36
C ILE A 82 -2.05 -10.39 -9.29
N VAL A 83 -1.80 -10.72 -10.54
CA VAL A 83 -2.82 -10.98 -11.54
C VAL A 83 -2.90 -12.48 -11.69
N ASP A 84 -4.04 -13.07 -11.36
CA ASP A 84 -4.28 -14.51 -11.44
C ASP A 84 -5.44 -14.75 -12.39
N LEU A 85 -5.22 -15.59 -13.40
CA LEU A 85 -6.20 -15.90 -14.44
C LEU A 85 -6.44 -17.40 -14.40
N ARG A 86 -7.65 -17.81 -14.02
CA ARG A 86 -8.02 -19.19 -13.80
C ARG A 86 -9.48 -19.41 -14.16
N GLU A 87 -9.78 -20.49 -14.90
CA GLU A 87 -11.15 -21.00 -15.11
C GLU A 87 -12.18 -19.94 -15.62
N GLY A 88 -11.76 -18.97 -16.44
CA GLY A 88 -12.68 -17.94 -16.95
C GLY A 88 -12.85 -16.73 -16.03
N GLU A 89 -12.07 -16.62 -14.96
CA GLU A 89 -12.00 -15.45 -14.08
C GLU A 89 -10.63 -14.76 -14.14
N LEU A 90 -10.64 -13.43 -14.04
CA LEU A 90 -9.49 -12.59 -13.79
C LEU A 90 -9.54 -12.09 -12.34
N ARG A 91 -8.57 -12.51 -11.54
CA ARG A 91 -8.40 -12.12 -10.14
C ARG A 91 -7.25 -11.13 -10.02
N LEU A 92 -7.55 -9.95 -9.48
CA LEU A 92 -6.59 -8.92 -9.17
C LEU A 92 -6.43 -8.86 -7.65
N ILE A 93 -5.28 -9.29 -7.16
CA ILE A 93 -4.95 -9.29 -5.74
C ILE A 93 -3.85 -8.26 -5.51
N ARG A 94 -4.16 -7.22 -4.76
CA ARG A 94 -3.20 -6.21 -4.31
C ARG A 94 -2.86 -6.49 -2.85
N ILE A 95 -1.60 -6.78 -2.59
CA ILE A 95 -1.05 -7.03 -1.26
C ILE A 95 -0.19 -5.85 -0.88
N GLY A 96 -0.48 -5.17 0.22
CA GLY A 96 0.45 -4.19 0.77
C GLY A 96 -0.13 -3.34 1.89
N GLY A 97 0.77 -2.78 2.71
CA GLY A 97 0.40 -1.91 3.81
C GLY A 97 -0.34 -2.57 4.97
N GLY A 98 -0.26 -3.90 5.09
CA GLY A 98 -1.01 -4.69 6.08
C GLY A 98 -2.39 -5.14 5.59
N TRP A 99 -2.75 -4.80 4.35
CA TRP A 99 -4.07 -5.09 3.78
C TRP A 99 -3.93 -5.89 2.48
N THR A 100 -4.92 -6.74 2.24
CA THR A 100 -5.06 -7.48 0.98
C THR A 100 -6.39 -7.07 0.37
N GLN A 101 -6.34 -6.49 -0.83
CA GLN A 101 -7.54 -6.19 -1.60
C GLN A 101 -7.62 -7.14 -2.78
N GLN A 102 -8.73 -7.87 -2.88
CA GLN A 102 -9.00 -8.78 -3.98
C GLN A 102 -10.21 -8.28 -4.77
N ARG A 103 -10.09 -8.29 -6.09
CA ARG A 103 -11.21 -8.08 -7.01
C ARG A 103 -11.23 -9.21 -8.03
N VAL A 104 -12.42 -9.71 -8.33
CA VAL A 104 -12.65 -10.80 -9.27
C VAL A 104 -13.52 -10.26 -10.40
N TYR A 105 -13.11 -10.53 -11.62
CA TYR A 105 -13.79 -10.11 -12.84
C TYR A 105 -14.04 -11.33 -13.73
N PRO A 106 -15.27 -11.52 -14.24
CA PRO A 106 -15.52 -12.52 -15.27
C PRO A 106 -14.73 -12.17 -16.53
N LEU A 107 -13.99 -13.11 -17.12
CA LEU A 107 -13.19 -12.84 -18.34
C LEU A 107 -14.06 -12.36 -19.51
N ALA A 108 -15.32 -12.78 -19.57
CA ALA A 108 -16.28 -12.32 -20.58
C ALA A 108 -16.53 -10.80 -20.55
N GLU A 109 -16.32 -10.16 -19.40
CA GLU A 109 -16.53 -8.72 -19.21
C GLU A 109 -15.23 -7.90 -19.40
N VAL A 110 -14.08 -8.57 -19.46
CA VAL A 110 -12.77 -7.92 -19.57
C VAL A 110 -12.48 -7.59 -21.03
N ARG A 111 -12.51 -6.29 -21.38
CA ARG A 111 -12.10 -5.82 -22.70
C ARG A 111 -10.57 -5.70 -22.79
N HIS A 112 -9.99 -6.29 -23.83
CA HIS A 112 -8.57 -6.13 -24.14
C HIS A 112 -8.32 -4.74 -24.74
N TRP A 113 -7.54 -3.91 -24.06
CA TRP A 113 -7.06 -2.64 -24.59
C TRP A 113 -5.60 -2.81 -25.00
N ARG A 114 -5.29 -2.70 -26.30
CA ARG A 114 -3.91 -2.58 -26.77
C ARG A 114 -3.50 -1.11 -26.64
N GLY A 115 -2.64 -0.82 -25.67
CA GLY A 115 -1.95 0.45 -25.54
C GLY A 115 -0.65 0.44 -26.32
#